data_AF-A0A939FZE7-F1
#
_entry.id   AF-A0A939FZE7-F1
#
_cell.length_a   1.000
_cell.length_b   1.000
_cell.length_c   1.000
_cell.angle_alpha   90.00
_cell.angle_beta   90.00
_cell.angle_gamma   90.00
#
_symmetry.space_group_name_H-M   'P 1'
#
loop_
_entity.id
_entity.type
_entity.pdbx_description
1 polymer ?
#
loop_
_entity_poly.entity_id
_entity_poly.type
_entity_poly.pdbx_seq_one_letter_code
_entity_poly.pdbx_strand_id
1 'polypeptide(L)'
;MASTRDAKMVKRLNTTLPDPLALYVGEITGKGSLYETPSEFIRDLVRRHMEKTMEQERSDIHALLSQSLRENDYSALTDADLADARKMAAGE
;
A
#
# COMPACT_ATOMS: atom_id res chain seq x y z
N MET A 1 7.56 -23.83 -1.74
CA MET A 1 6.22 -23.32 -1.40
C MET A 1 6.37 -22.46 -0.15
N ALA A 2 6.40 -21.14 -0.30
CA ALA A 2 6.66 -20.22 0.80
C ALA A 2 5.52 -20.29 1.84
N SER A 3 5.88 -20.59 3.08
CA SER A 3 4.97 -20.56 4.23
C SER A 3 4.50 -19.12 4.44
N THR A 4 3.26 -18.85 4.05
CA THR A 4 2.54 -17.63 4.44
C THR A 4 2.51 -17.63 5.95
N ARG A 5 3.27 -16.68 6.52
CA ARG A 5 3.33 -16.32 7.94
C ARG A 5 2.02 -16.69 8.64
N ASP A 6 2.10 -17.59 9.63
CA ASP A 6 1.12 -17.69 10.72
C ASP A 6 1.15 -16.37 11.50
N ALA A 7 0.64 -15.30 10.87
CA ALA A 7 0.44 -14.02 11.51
C ALA A 7 -0.72 -14.24 12.47
N LYS A 8 -0.38 -14.54 13.73
CA LYS A 8 -1.34 -14.70 14.83
C LYS A 8 -2.39 -13.60 14.73
N MET A 9 -3.64 -13.99 14.44
CA MET A 9 -4.75 -13.04 14.30
C MET A 9 -4.95 -12.28 15.61
N VAL A 10 -4.59 -10.99 15.61
CA VAL A 10 -4.79 -10.11 16.76
C VAL A 10 -6.25 -9.63 16.76
N LYS A 11 -7.09 -10.27 17.58
CA LYS A 11 -8.52 -9.96 17.68
C LYS A 11 -8.84 -8.71 18.51
N ARG A 12 -7.90 -8.27 19.36
CA ARG A 12 -8.03 -7.10 20.24
C ARG A 12 -6.72 -6.38 20.32
N LEU A 13 -6.77 -5.06 20.21
CA LEU A 13 -5.64 -4.17 20.32
C LEU A 13 -5.92 -3.21 21.47
N ASN A 14 -5.04 -3.18 22.47
CA ASN A 14 -5.08 -2.19 23.53
C ASN A 14 -4.02 -1.14 23.21
N THR A 15 -4.43 0.11 22.98
CA THR A 15 -3.53 1.22 22.65
C THR A 15 -3.84 2.43 23.50
N THR A 16 -2.83 3.22 23.83
CA THR A 16 -3.02 4.55 24.40
C THR A 16 -3.21 5.57 23.29
N LEU A 17 -4.15 6.49 23.45
CA LEU A 17 -4.29 7.67 22.59
C LEU A 17 -3.72 8.88 23.34
N PRO A 18 -2.86 9.70 22.69
CA PRO A 18 -2.51 11.02 23.18
C PRO A 18 -3.74 11.89 23.42
N ASP A 19 -3.67 12.78 24.41
CA ASP A 19 -4.81 13.62 24.84
C ASP A 19 -5.50 14.36 23.68
N PRO A 20 -4.80 14.99 22.71
CA PRO A 20 -5.48 15.67 21.60
C PRO A 20 -6.31 14.72 20.73
N LEU A 21 -5.82 13.49 20.52
CA LEU A 21 -6.54 12.49 19.73
C LEU A 21 -7.70 11.90 20.53
N ALA A 22 -7.54 11.72 21.84
CA ALA A 22 -8.61 11.25 22.71
C ALA A 22 -9.77 12.25 22.76
N LEU A 23 -9.48 13.55 22.85
CA LEU A 23 -10.49 14.62 22.79
C LEU A 23 -11.26 14.57 21.48
N TYR A 24 -10.56 14.55 20.35
CA TYR A 24 -11.18 14.48 19.03
C TYR A 24 -12.06 13.24 18.87
N VAL A 25 -11.58 12.06 19.26
CA VAL A 25 -12.36 10.82 19.20
C VAL A 25 -13.59 10.91 20.10
N GLY A 26 -13.48 11.56 21.27
CA GLY A 26 -14.60 11.82 22.17
C GLY A 26 -15.67 12.74 21.58
N GLU A 27 -15.30 13.73 20.76
CA GLU A 27 -16.25 14.65 20.12
C GLU A 27 -17.06 13.97 18.99
N ILE A 28 -16.44 13.07 18.25
CA ILE A 28 -17.07 12.39 17.10
C ILE A 28 -17.74 11.06 17.46
N THR A 29 -17.64 10.64 18.73
CA THR A 29 -18.22 9.39 19.23
C THR A 29 -19.25 9.64 20.33
N GLY A 30 -20.29 8.81 20.38
CA GLY A 30 -21.38 8.93 21.36
C GLY A 30 -22.77 8.87 20.73
N LYS A 31 -23.80 8.87 21.58
CA LYS A 31 -25.20 8.73 21.14
C LYS A 31 -25.62 9.89 20.25
N GLY A 32 -26.00 9.58 19.00
CA GLY A 32 -26.41 10.57 18.00
C GLY A 32 -25.26 11.23 17.23
N SER A 33 -24.01 10.78 17.45
CA SER A 33 -22.85 11.21 16.65
C SER A 33 -22.60 10.27 15.46
N LEU A 34 -21.55 10.54 14.69
CA LEU A 34 -21.19 9.75 13.50
C LEU A 34 -20.79 8.31 13.85
N TYR A 35 -20.24 8.08 15.04
CA TYR A 35 -19.82 6.76 15.51
C TYR A 35 -20.37 6.48 16.91
N GLU A 36 -20.88 5.28 17.16
CA GLU A 36 -21.44 4.96 18.47
C GLU A 36 -20.33 4.76 19.51
N THR A 37 -19.18 4.24 19.08
CA THR A 37 -18.04 3.95 19.96
C THR A 37 -16.69 4.36 19.35
N PRO A 38 -15.69 4.70 20.18
CA PRO A 38 -14.31 4.88 19.73
C PRO A 38 -13.76 3.71 18.92
N SER A 39 -14.07 2.47 19.31
CA SER A 39 -13.62 1.28 18.59
C SER A 39 -14.22 1.13 17.21
N GLU A 40 -15.41 1.68 16.95
CA GLU A 40 -16.00 1.74 15.62
C GLU A 40 -15.24 2.73 14.73
N PHE A 41 -15.00 3.95 15.24
CA PHE A 41 -14.22 4.96 14.54
C PHE A 41 -12.83 4.44 14.16
N ILE A 42 -12.10 3.82 15.10
CA ILE A 42 -10.75 3.30 14.82
C ILE A 42 -10.78 2.17 13.79
N ARG A 43 -11.76 1.25 13.84
CA ARG A 43 -11.90 0.20 12.83
C ARG A 43 -12.14 0.78 11.44
N ASP A 44 -12.99 1.80 11.35
CA ASP A 44 -13.28 2.47 10.09
C ASP A 44 -12.09 3.29 9.57
N LEU A 45 -11.35 3.94 10.46
CA LEU A 45 -10.10 4.63 10.13
C LEU A 45 -9.06 3.65 9.54
N VAL A 46 -8.86 2.50 10.17
CA VAL A 46 -7.95 1.45 9.68
C VAL A 46 -8.41 0.93 8.32
N ARG A 47 -9.71 0.68 8.13
CA ARG A 47 -10.26 0.26 6.84
C ARG A 47 -9.95 1.27 5.74
N ARG A 48 -10.27 2.54 5.95
CA ARG A 48 -10.01 3.62 4.98
C ARG A 48 -8.52 3.79 4.69
N HIS A 49 -7.67 3.62 5.71
CA HIS A 49 -6.23 3.62 5.51
C HIS A 49 -5.77 2.47 4.62
N MET A 50 -6.25 1.24 4.86
CA MET A 50 -5.94 0.08 4.02
C MET A 50 -6.41 0.29 2.57
N GLU A 51 -7.65 0.73 2.38
CA GLU A 51 -8.21 1.00 1.05
C GLU A 51 -7.39 2.04 0.29
N LYS A 52 -7.02 3.14 0.95
CA LYS A 52 -6.19 4.19 0.34
C LYS A 52 -4.81 3.68 -0.04
N THR A 53 -4.16 2.91 0.83
CA THR A 53 -2.83 2.35 0.55
C THR A 53 -2.87 1.39 -0.62
N MET A 54 -3.85 0.48 -0.68
CA MET A 54 -4.01 -0.46 -1.80
C MET A 54 -4.32 0.27 -3.12
N GLU A 55 -5.15 1.30 -3.08
CA GLU A 55 -5.45 2.12 -4.26
C GLU A 55 -4.20 2.84 -4.77
N GLN A 56 -3.40 3.40 -3.87
CA GLN A 56 -2.14 4.06 -4.22
C GLN A 56 -1.17 3.07 -4.87
N GLU A 57 -0.95 1.91 -4.27
CA GLU A 57 -0.09 0.86 -4.83
C GLU A 57 -0.55 0.44 -6.23
N ARG A 58 -1.87 0.25 -6.42
CA ARG A 58 -2.44 -0.08 -7.73
C ARG A 58 -2.21 1.04 -8.73
N SER A 59 -2.43 2.28 -8.33
CA SER A 59 -2.22 3.47 -9.18
C SER A 59 -0.76 3.60 -9.60
N ASP A 60 0.17 3.38 -8.68
CA ASP A 60 1.61 3.46 -8.95
C ASP A 60 2.05 2.37 -9.94
N ILE A 61 1.59 1.12 -9.74
CA ILE A 61 1.82 0.03 -10.70
C ILE A 61 1.25 0.38 -12.07
N HIS A 62 0.02 0.88 -12.13
CA HIS A 62 -0.61 1.26 -13.39
C HIS A 62 0.14 2.40 -14.09
N ALA A 63 0.61 3.39 -13.34
CA ALA A 63 1.41 4.49 -13.87
C ALA A 63 2.74 3.99 -14.45
N LEU A 64 3.47 3.14 -13.72
CA LEU A 64 4.73 2.54 -14.17
C LEU A 64 4.56 1.68 -15.42
N LEU A 65 3.50 0.86 -15.47
CA LEU A 65 3.18 0.06 -16.64
C LEU A 65 2.81 0.96 -17.82
N SER A 66 1.94 1.95 -17.61
CA SER A 66 1.52 2.88 -18.68
C SER A 66 2.68 3.73 -19.21
N GLN A 67 3.65 4.06 -18.37
CA GLN A 67 4.88 4.73 -18.78
C GLN A 67 5.75 3.78 -19.60
N SER A 68 6.06 2.61 -19.05
CA SER A 68 6.83 1.56 -19.74
C SER A 68 6.22 1.22 -21.10
N LEU A 69 4.89 1.20 -21.20
CA LEU A 69 4.23 0.85 -22.45
C LEU A 69 4.35 1.94 -23.54
N ARG A 70 4.54 3.20 -23.13
CA ARG A 70 4.70 4.33 -24.06
C ARG A 70 6.14 4.55 -24.46
N GLU A 71 7.07 4.27 -23.57
CA GLU A 71 8.48 4.65 -23.70
C GLU A 71 9.37 3.53 -24.25
N ASN A 72 8.97 2.25 -24.12
CA ASN A 72 9.78 1.15 -24.61
C ASN A 72 9.57 0.88 -26.11
N ASP A 73 10.67 0.55 -26.78
CA ASP A 73 10.64 -0.14 -28.06
C ASP A 73 10.34 -1.63 -27.81
N TYR A 74 9.37 -2.16 -28.55
CA TYR A 74 8.95 -3.57 -28.48
C TYR A 74 9.56 -4.41 -29.59
N SER A 75 10.63 -3.93 -30.21
CA SER A 75 11.47 -4.74 -31.09
C SER A 75 11.84 -6.06 -30.40
N ALA A 76 11.84 -7.15 -31.18
CA ALA A 76 12.23 -8.45 -30.66
C ALA A 76 13.64 -8.38 -30.08
N LEU A 77 13.82 -8.90 -28.86
CA LEU A 77 15.14 -9.03 -28.25
C LEU A 77 15.95 -10.08 -29.03
N THR A 78 17.01 -9.65 -29.69
CA THR A 78 17.88 -10.50 -30.51
C THR A 78 19.17 -10.87 -29.78
N ASP A 79 19.88 -11.86 -30.33
CA ASP A 79 21.21 -12.24 -29.84
C ASP A 79 22.23 -11.09 -29.94
N ALA A 80 22.02 -10.14 -30.86
CA ALA A 80 22.86 -8.95 -31.01
C ALA A 80 22.67 -7.98 -29.83
N ASP A 81 21.42 -7.76 -29.40
CA ASP A 81 21.11 -6.91 -28.24
C ASP A 81 21.74 -7.47 -26.96
N LEU A 82 21.75 -8.81 -26.82
CA LEU A 82 22.38 -9.49 -25.69
C LEU A 82 23.92 -9.37 -25.71
N ALA A 83 24.52 -9.38 -26.91
CA ALA A 83 25.96 -9.19 -27.07
C ALA A 83 26.38 -7.74 -26.76
N ASP A 84 25.59 -6.76 -27.20
CA ASP A 84 25.84 -5.33 -26.93
C ASP A 84 25.67 -5.00 -25.44
N ALA A 85 24.64 -5.54 -24.78
CA ALA A 85 24.47 -5.37 -23.33
C ALA A 85 25.64 -5.96 -22.52
N ARG A 86 26.21 -7.09 -22.97
CA ARG A 86 27.38 -7.70 -22.35
C ARG A 86 28.65 -6.85 -22.53
N LYS A 87 28.83 -6.22 -23.70
CA LYS A 87 29.94 -5.29 -23.93
C LYS A 87 29.84 -4.04 -23.05
N MET A 88 28.65 -3.44 -22.98
CA MET A 88 28.40 -2.29 -22.09
C MET A 88 28.63 -2.63 -20.62
N ALA A 89 28.23 -3.83 -20.16
CA ALA A 89 28.49 -4.28 -18.80
C ALA A 89 29.98 -4.57 -18.52
N ALA A 90 30.76 -4.90 -19.56
CA ALA A 90 32.20 -5.12 -19.47
C ALA A 90 33.02 -3.82 -19.57
N GLY A 91 32.40 -2.68 -19.91
CA GLY A 91 33.04 -1.37 -19.96
C GLY A 91 33.88 -1.11 -21.21
N GLU A 92 33.63 -1.83 -22.31
CA GLU A 92 34.15 -1.51 -23.66
C GLU A 92 33.22 -0.58 -24.45
#